data_AF-A0A7C3YWK2-F1
#
_entry.id   AF-A0A7C3YWK2-F1
#
_cell.length_a   1.000
_cell.length_b   1.000
_cell.length_c   1.000
_cell.angle_alpha   90.00
_cell.angle_beta   90.00
_cell.angle_gamma   90.00
#
_symmetry.space_group_name_H-M   'P 1'
#
loop_
_entity.id
_entity.type
_entity.pdbx_description
1 polymer ?
#
loop_
_entity_poly.entity_id
_entity_poly.type
_entity_poly.pdbx_seq_one_letter_code
_entity_poly.pdbx_strand_id
1 'polypeptide(L)'
;MSFLGRYILSLHTLEKFTNYGLHLTPHSNKLSNFHYNKELLKAASSNTYLETVGNRADSLHSAIERSSIKNIKDSMFSRIIALSKHLNFQEKNVIIAFDYTYWDFYGGSSSPWVRGWTRENGIRGKFYFLTASVVNSDLRLPLISIPSTILNTTAYEIISIMNVLKSHLQYQQ
;
A
#
# COMPACT_ATOMS: atom_id res chain seq x y z
N MET A 1 -8.11 -9.57 -21.36
CA MET A 1 -8.95 -8.45 -20.84
C MET A 1 -8.61 -7.17 -21.59
N SER A 2 -9.60 -6.39 -22.02
CA SER A 2 -9.38 -5.11 -22.71
C SER A 2 -8.74 -4.07 -21.78
N PHE A 3 -8.18 -2.99 -22.35
CA PHE A 3 -7.67 -1.85 -21.57
C PHE A 3 -8.74 -1.27 -20.65
N LEU A 4 -9.94 -1.02 -21.19
CA LEU A 4 -11.09 -0.52 -20.42
C LEU A 4 -11.47 -1.47 -19.27
N GLY A 5 -11.46 -2.79 -19.52
CA GLY A 5 -11.72 -3.79 -18.48
C GLY A 5 -10.69 -3.75 -17.34
N ARG A 6 -9.40 -3.61 -17.65
CA ARG A 6 -8.32 -3.42 -16.65
C ARG A 6 -8.49 -2.14 -15.85
N TYR A 7 -8.86 -1.06 -16.52
CA TYR A 7 -9.09 0.22 -15.87
C TYR A 7 -10.26 0.16 -14.87
N ILE A 8 -11.40 -0.38 -15.30
CA ILE A 8 -12.59 -0.56 -14.45
C ILE A 8 -12.27 -1.47 -13.25
N LEU A 9 -11.58 -2.60 -13.47
CA LEU A 9 -11.16 -3.49 -12.38
C LEU A 9 -10.24 -2.76 -11.38
N SER A 10 -9.31 -1.93 -11.87
CA SER A 10 -8.41 -1.16 -11.01
C SER A 10 -9.16 -0.16 -10.13
N LEU A 11 -10.14 0.56 -10.69
CA LEU A 11 -10.99 1.47 -9.92
C LEU A 11 -11.85 0.73 -8.90
N HIS A 12 -12.47 -0.38 -9.29
CA HIS A 12 -13.31 -1.18 -8.39
C HIS A 12 -12.52 -1.77 -7.21
N THR A 13 -11.30 -2.23 -7.47
CA THR A 13 -10.43 -2.78 -6.42
C THR A 13 -9.82 -1.70 -5.54
N LEU A 14 -9.56 -0.49 -6.07
CA LEU A 14 -9.22 0.69 -5.28
C LEU A 14 -10.37 1.08 -4.34
N GLU A 15 -11.61 1.03 -4.83
CA GLU A 15 -12.79 1.32 -4.03
C GLU A 15 -12.91 0.39 -2.82
N LYS A 16 -12.76 -0.91 -3.06
CA LYS A 16 -12.75 -1.94 -1.99
C LYS A 16 -11.59 -1.74 -1.02
N PHE A 17 -10.40 -1.43 -1.53
CA PHE A 17 -9.23 -1.15 -0.70
C PHE A 17 -9.52 -0.02 0.29
N THR A 18 -10.03 1.12 -0.18
CA THR A 18 -10.28 2.28 0.67
C THR A 18 -11.40 2.01 1.67
N ASN A 19 -12.47 1.32 1.27
CA ASN A 19 -13.54 0.96 2.19
C ASN A 19 -13.08 0.02 3.29
N TYR A 20 -12.47 -1.10 2.94
CA TYR A 20 -12.07 -2.12 3.91
C TYR A 20 -10.84 -1.71 4.71
N GLY A 21 -9.92 -0.98 4.10
CA GLY A 21 -8.71 -0.49 4.76
C GLY A 21 -9.04 0.56 5.82
N LEU A 22 -10.02 1.43 5.55
CA LEU A 22 -10.42 2.54 6.41
C LEU A 22 -11.72 2.30 7.20
N HIS A 23 -12.26 1.08 7.15
CA HIS A 23 -13.55 0.72 7.79
C HIS A 23 -14.71 1.67 7.44
N LEU A 24 -14.76 2.11 6.18
CA LEU A 24 -15.82 3.00 5.71
C LEU A 24 -17.05 2.20 5.30
N THR A 25 -18.22 2.72 5.63
CA THR A 25 -19.50 2.16 5.16
C THR A 25 -19.71 2.53 3.70
N PRO A 26 -19.80 1.55 2.78
CA PRO A 26 -20.10 1.84 1.38
C PRO A 26 -21.45 2.56 1.26
N HIS A 27 -21.57 3.50 0.32
CA HIS A 27 -22.85 4.13 -0.04
C HIS A 27 -23.57 4.84 1.12
N SER A 28 -22.83 5.31 2.13
CA SER A 28 -23.40 6.06 3.26
C SER A 28 -23.58 7.55 2.95
N ASN A 29 -24.45 8.22 3.69
CA ASN A 29 -24.63 9.68 3.65
C ASN A 29 -23.47 10.46 4.30
N LYS A 30 -22.42 9.76 4.77
CA LYS A 30 -21.20 10.34 5.36
C LYS A 30 -20.07 10.30 4.32
N LEU A 31 -18.89 10.82 4.68
CA LEU A 31 -17.68 10.71 3.85
C LEU A 31 -17.46 9.25 3.44
N SER A 32 -17.47 9.02 2.13
CA SER A 32 -17.32 7.71 1.49
C SER A 32 -15.97 7.58 0.78
N ASN A 33 -15.63 6.35 0.39
CA ASN A 33 -14.51 6.04 -0.50
C ASN A 33 -14.36 6.95 -1.72
N PHE A 34 -15.47 7.40 -2.32
CA PHE A 34 -15.47 8.22 -3.52
C PHE A 34 -14.72 9.53 -3.30
N HIS A 35 -14.94 10.14 -2.12
CA HIS A 35 -14.32 11.39 -1.73
C HIS A 35 -12.81 11.22 -1.52
N TYR A 36 -12.41 10.17 -0.80
CA TYR A 36 -11.00 9.91 -0.51
C TYR A 36 -10.23 9.43 -1.74
N ASN A 37 -10.80 8.55 -2.57
CA ASN A 37 -10.13 8.03 -3.75
C ASN A 37 -9.78 9.13 -4.75
N LYS A 38 -10.65 10.11 -4.94
CA LYS A 38 -10.37 11.24 -5.82
C LYS A 38 -9.15 12.04 -5.34
N GLU A 39 -9.11 12.38 -4.05
CA GLU A 39 -8.00 13.15 -3.47
C GLU A 39 -6.71 12.32 -3.42
N LEU A 40 -6.79 11.05 -3.04
CA LEU A 40 -5.66 10.12 -3.05
C LEU A 40 -5.04 9.96 -4.45
N LEU A 41 -5.87 9.77 -5.48
CA LEU A 41 -5.39 9.67 -6.85
C LEU A 41 -4.74 10.97 -7.34
N LYS A 42 -5.31 12.12 -6.99
CA LYS A 42 -4.78 13.44 -7.37
C LYS A 42 -3.47 13.77 -6.65
N ALA A 43 -3.36 13.42 -5.37
CA ALA A 43 -2.14 13.54 -4.58
C ALA A 43 -1.04 12.66 -5.19
N ALA A 44 -1.35 11.40 -5.45
CA ALA A 44 -0.43 10.45 -6.06
C ALA A 44 0.02 10.87 -7.47
N SER A 45 -0.89 11.33 -8.33
CA SER A 45 -0.55 11.76 -9.69
C SER A 45 0.33 13.01 -9.73
N SER A 46 0.25 13.84 -8.68
CA SER A 46 0.99 15.11 -8.58
C SER A 46 2.20 15.01 -7.66
N ASN A 47 2.50 13.81 -7.13
CA ASN A 47 3.56 13.55 -6.16
C ASN A 47 3.59 14.58 -5.01
N THR A 48 2.43 14.81 -4.39
CA THR A 48 2.25 15.83 -3.34
C THR A 48 1.39 15.31 -2.19
N TYR A 49 1.29 16.11 -1.14
CA TYR A 49 0.46 15.85 0.04
C TYR A 49 -1.04 16.00 -0.25
N LEU A 50 -1.87 15.31 0.54
CA LEU A 50 -3.33 15.36 0.43
C LEU A 50 -3.87 16.77 0.70
N GLU A 51 -3.24 17.44 1.65
CA GLU A 51 -3.45 18.82 2.08
C GLU A 51 -3.27 19.81 0.93
N THR A 52 -2.47 19.46 -0.09
CA THR A 52 -2.24 20.31 -1.26
C THR A 52 -3.34 20.18 -2.30
N VAL A 53 -4.07 19.07 -2.35
CA VAL A 53 -4.96 18.73 -3.47
C VAL A 53 -6.44 18.74 -3.13
N GLY A 54 -6.79 18.77 -1.84
CA GLY A 54 -8.14 18.71 -1.31
C GLY A 54 -8.26 19.29 0.10
N ASN A 55 -9.49 19.28 0.63
CA ASN A 55 -9.82 19.84 1.94
C ASN A 55 -10.30 18.79 2.94
N ARG A 56 -10.08 17.49 2.66
CA ARG A 56 -10.51 16.37 3.51
C ARG A 56 -9.33 15.61 4.12
N ALA A 57 -8.12 16.15 4.05
CA ALA A 57 -6.91 15.55 4.60
C ALA A 57 -7.10 15.16 6.09
N ASP A 58 -7.64 16.06 6.91
CA ASP A 58 -7.91 15.79 8.34
C ASP A 58 -8.91 14.65 8.55
N SER A 59 -9.99 14.62 7.75
CA SER A 59 -11.00 13.55 7.85
C SER A 59 -10.43 12.18 7.46
N LEU A 60 -9.58 12.16 6.43
CA LEU A 60 -8.86 10.97 6.01
C LEU A 60 -7.83 10.55 7.05
N HIS A 61 -7.12 11.49 7.66
CA HIS A 61 -6.19 11.23 8.76
C HIS A 61 -6.91 10.57 9.94
N SER A 62 -8.02 11.14 10.41
CA SER A 62 -8.83 10.52 11.47
C SER A 62 -9.38 9.14 11.09
N ALA A 63 -9.67 8.89 9.81
CA ALA A 63 -10.09 7.56 9.35
C ALA A 63 -8.94 6.55 9.41
N ILE A 64 -7.73 6.96 9.03
CA ILE A 64 -6.51 6.14 9.14
C ILE A 64 -6.20 5.84 10.61
N GLU A 65 -6.26 6.82 11.50
CA GLU A 65 -6.00 6.63 12.95
C GLU A 65 -6.97 5.64 13.61
N ARG A 66 -8.23 5.61 13.17
CA ARG A 66 -9.22 4.64 13.65
C ARG A 66 -9.06 3.24 13.06
N SER A 67 -8.21 3.08 12.05
CA SER A 67 -8.02 1.82 11.33
C SER A 67 -6.86 1.02 11.89
N SER A 68 -6.97 -0.31 11.88
CA SER A 68 -5.86 -1.16 12.27
C SER A 68 -4.88 -1.35 11.11
N ILE A 69 -3.58 -1.49 11.42
CA ILE A 69 -2.55 -1.86 10.44
C ILE A 69 -2.94 -3.14 9.69
N LYS A 70 -3.58 -4.09 10.39
CA LYS A 70 -4.07 -5.34 9.79
C LYS A 70 -5.09 -5.07 8.68
N ASN A 71 -6.07 -4.20 8.90
CA ASN A 71 -7.10 -3.88 7.90
C ASN A 71 -6.50 -3.30 6.63
N ILE A 72 -5.56 -2.36 6.79
CA ILE A 72 -4.87 -1.73 5.66
C ILE A 72 -4.08 -2.78 4.88
N LYS A 73 -3.30 -3.63 5.58
CA LYS A 73 -2.54 -4.72 4.97
C LYS A 73 -3.44 -5.69 4.22
N ASP A 74 -4.48 -6.23 4.86
CA ASP A 74 -5.38 -7.23 4.26
C ASP A 74 -6.10 -6.66 3.03
N SER A 75 -6.52 -5.39 3.10
CA SER A 75 -7.17 -4.70 1.98
C SER A 75 -6.21 -4.48 0.82
N MET A 76 -4.94 -4.14 1.10
CA MET A 76 -3.90 -3.99 0.09
C MET A 76 -3.66 -5.32 -0.62
N PHE A 77 -3.47 -6.42 0.12
CA PHE A 77 -3.31 -7.76 -0.45
C PHE A 77 -4.51 -8.16 -1.31
N SER A 78 -5.73 -7.98 -0.80
CA SER A 78 -6.96 -8.28 -1.55
C SER A 78 -7.00 -7.57 -2.90
N ARG A 79 -6.59 -6.29 -2.95
CA ARG A 79 -6.50 -5.51 -4.19
C ARG A 79 -5.45 -6.08 -5.15
N ILE A 80 -4.24 -6.35 -4.67
CA ILE A 80 -3.14 -6.87 -5.50
C ILE A 80 -3.53 -8.21 -6.13
N ILE A 81 -4.15 -9.10 -5.36
CA ILE A 81 -4.62 -10.40 -5.84
C ILE A 81 -5.66 -10.21 -6.94
N ALA A 82 -6.65 -9.34 -6.70
CA ALA A 82 -7.67 -9.07 -7.70
C ALA A 82 -7.08 -8.52 -9.01
N LEU A 83 -6.06 -7.65 -8.93
CA LEU A 83 -5.36 -7.11 -10.10
C LEU A 83 -4.47 -8.14 -10.82
N SER A 84 -3.91 -9.08 -10.07
CA SER A 84 -2.94 -10.05 -10.59
C SER A 84 -3.55 -11.36 -11.10
N LYS A 85 -4.81 -11.65 -10.79
CA LYS A 85 -5.52 -12.88 -11.24
C LYS A 85 -5.36 -13.17 -12.74
N HIS A 86 -5.31 -12.14 -13.58
CA HIS A 86 -5.25 -12.29 -15.04
C HIS A 86 -3.82 -12.40 -15.60
N LEU A 87 -2.79 -12.39 -14.74
CA LEU A 87 -1.39 -12.41 -15.16
C LEU A 87 -0.83 -13.83 -15.33
N ASN A 88 -1.62 -14.86 -14.96
CA ASN A 88 -1.27 -16.28 -15.03
C ASN A 88 0.12 -16.57 -14.45
N PHE A 89 0.38 -16.09 -13.22
CA PHE A 89 1.69 -16.28 -12.58
C PHE A 89 2.11 -17.74 -12.43
N GLN A 90 1.15 -18.66 -12.35
CA GLN A 90 1.42 -20.10 -12.27
C GLN A 90 2.08 -20.67 -13.53
N GLU A 91 1.89 -20.02 -14.69
CA GLU A 91 2.43 -20.46 -15.98
C GLU A 91 3.79 -19.80 -16.29
N LYS A 92 4.34 -19.02 -15.36
CA LYS A 92 5.51 -18.18 -15.59
C LYS A 92 6.57 -18.38 -14.51
N ASN A 93 7.83 -18.45 -14.92
CA ASN A 93 8.94 -18.33 -13.99
C ASN A 93 9.00 -16.88 -13.49
N VAL A 94 8.64 -16.69 -12.22
CA VAL A 94 8.62 -15.39 -11.56
C VAL A 94 9.57 -15.36 -10.38
N ILE A 95 10.22 -14.22 -10.19
CA ILE A 95 11.05 -13.92 -9.03
C ILE A 95 10.28 -12.94 -8.15
N ILE A 96 10.24 -13.19 -6.85
CA ILE A 96 9.80 -12.19 -5.88
C ILE A 96 11.04 -11.42 -5.43
N ALA A 97 11.16 -10.18 -5.90
CA ALA A 97 12.22 -9.28 -5.50
C ALA A 97 11.80 -8.51 -4.24
N PHE A 98 12.71 -8.43 -3.27
CA PHE A 98 12.54 -7.64 -2.06
C PHE A 98 13.55 -6.50 -2.04
N ASP A 99 13.10 -5.31 -1.69
CA ASP A 99 13.97 -4.14 -1.55
C ASP A 99 13.49 -3.23 -0.42
N TYR A 100 14.42 -2.57 0.25
CA TYR A 100 14.09 -1.55 1.24
C TYR A 100 14.07 -0.18 0.59
N THR A 101 12.94 0.50 0.71
CA THR A 101 12.81 1.91 0.34
C THR A 101 12.53 2.75 1.58
N TYR A 102 12.63 4.07 1.45
CA TYR A 102 12.36 4.98 2.54
C TYR A 102 11.73 6.29 2.08
N TRP A 103 11.05 6.95 3.02
CA TRP A 103 10.60 8.33 2.89
C TRP A 103 11.20 9.22 3.96
N ASP A 104 11.52 10.45 3.56
CA ASP A 104 12.06 11.45 4.45
C ASP A 104 11.02 11.89 5.48
N PHE A 105 11.45 11.99 6.73
CA PHE A 105 10.65 12.46 7.84
C PHE A 105 11.25 13.75 8.41
N TYR A 106 10.43 14.79 8.48
CA TYR A 106 10.81 16.13 8.92
C TYR A 106 10.28 16.49 10.32
N GLY A 107 9.51 15.60 10.95
CA GLY A 107 8.85 15.84 12.25
C GLY A 107 9.77 15.66 13.47
N GLY A 108 9.25 16.01 14.65
CA GLY A 108 10.02 16.09 15.90
C GLY A 108 9.96 14.88 16.84
N SER A 109 9.30 13.78 16.48
CA SER A 109 9.03 12.67 17.42
C SER A 109 10.00 11.49 17.27
N SER A 110 10.47 10.97 18.40
CA SER A 110 11.15 9.67 18.48
C SER A 110 10.11 8.55 18.45
N SER A 111 10.07 7.81 17.36
CA SER A 111 9.13 6.70 17.16
C SER A 111 9.91 5.46 16.68
N PRO A 112 9.57 4.23 17.11
CA PRO A 112 10.18 3.00 16.59
C PRO A 112 10.07 2.83 15.07
N TRP A 113 9.21 3.63 14.43
CA TRP A 113 8.98 3.66 12.99
C TRP A 113 9.90 4.63 12.23
N VAL A 114 10.60 5.51 12.94
CA VAL A 114 11.49 6.52 12.37
C VAL A 114 12.94 6.16 12.70
N ARG A 115 13.73 5.84 11.68
CA ARG A 115 15.17 5.64 11.82
C ARG A 115 15.89 6.98 11.75
N GLY A 116 16.90 7.15 12.61
CA GLY A 116 17.72 8.37 12.63
C GLY A 116 18.42 8.62 11.29
N TRP A 117 18.64 9.89 10.96
CA TRP A 117 19.33 10.34 9.76
C TRP A 117 20.34 11.45 10.06
N THR A 118 21.24 11.75 9.11
CA THR A 118 22.34 12.71 9.24
C THR A 118 21.91 14.18 9.41
N ARG A 119 20.60 14.48 9.28
CA ARG A 119 20.01 15.83 9.33
C ARG A 119 20.32 16.74 8.14
N GLU A 120 20.89 16.19 7.07
CA GLU A 120 21.00 16.88 5.78
C GLU A 120 19.63 17.31 5.26
N ASN A 121 19.56 18.50 4.66
CA ASN A 121 18.35 19.08 4.09
C ASN A 121 17.15 19.16 5.05
N GLY A 122 17.40 19.21 6.36
CA GLY A 122 16.34 19.27 7.38
C GLY A 122 15.65 17.93 7.67
N ILE A 123 16.13 16.83 7.07
CA ILE A 123 15.56 15.48 7.25
C ILE A 123 15.90 14.96 8.65
N ARG A 124 14.90 14.82 9.51
CA ARG A 124 15.08 14.40 10.91
C ARG A 124 15.12 12.88 11.09
N GLY A 125 14.60 12.14 10.12
CA GLY A 125 14.66 10.68 10.09
C GLY A 125 14.10 10.14 8.79
N LYS A 126 13.95 8.82 8.72
CA LYS A 126 13.39 8.13 7.56
C LYS A 126 12.40 7.04 8.00
N PHE A 127 11.25 6.98 7.34
CA PHE A 127 10.35 5.84 7.39
C PHE A 127 10.85 4.79 6.41
N TYR A 128 11.14 3.58 6.87
CA TYR A 128 11.58 2.50 6.01
C TYR A 128 10.41 1.58 5.67
N PHE A 129 10.45 1.02 4.47
CA PHE A 129 9.46 0.07 3.98
C PHE A 129 10.16 -1.09 3.30
N LEU A 130 9.81 -2.32 3.67
CA LEU A 130 10.17 -3.50 2.89
C LEU A 130 9.15 -3.65 1.77
N THR A 131 9.62 -3.52 0.52
CA THR A 131 8.81 -3.65 -0.68
C THR A 131 9.07 -5.00 -1.34
N ALA A 132 8.00 -5.67 -1.75
CA ALA A 132 8.03 -6.89 -2.54
C ALA A 132 7.42 -6.63 -3.91
N SER A 133 8.06 -7.14 -4.96
CA SER A 133 7.56 -7.06 -6.33
C SER A 133 7.69 -8.41 -7.03
N VAL A 134 6.73 -8.74 -7.90
CA VAL A 134 6.90 -9.83 -8.86
C VAL A 134 7.67 -9.30 -10.06
N VAL A 135 8.73 -9.99 -10.42
CA VAL A 135 9.61 -9.63 -11.53
C VAL A 135 9.86 -10.84 -12.42
N ASN A 136 9.74 -10.64 -13.72
CA ASN A 136 10.28 -11.56 -14.74
C ASN A 136 10.85 -10.73 -15.91
N SER A 137 11.17 -11.37 -17.04
CA SER A 137 11.72 -10.68 -18.22
C SER A 137 10.85 -9.53 -18.73
N ASP A 138 9.52 -9.63 -18.57
CA ASP A 138 8.55 -8.77 -19.26
C ASP A 138 7.71 -7.92 -18.31
N LEU A 139 7.71 -8.25 -17.02
CA LEU A 139 6.79 -7.71 -16.03
C LEU A 139 7.52 -7.32 -14.75
N ARG A 140 7.19 -6.13 -14.26
CA ARG A 140 7.53 -5.65 -12.92
C ARG A 140 6.23 -5.18 -12.28
N LEU A 141 5.73 -5.95 -11.32
CA LEU A 141 4.50 -5.64 -10.60
C LEU A 141 4.82 -5.48 -9.11
N PRO A 142 4.68 -4.26 -8.54
CA PRO A 142 4.75 -4.11 -7.09
C PRO A 142 3.62 -4.92 -6.45
N LEU A 143 4.00 -5.77 -5.50
CA LEU A 143 3.05 -6.47 -4.64
C LEU A 143 2.73 -5.54 -3.48
N ILE A 144 3.58 -5.50 -2.46
CA ILE A 144 3.29 -4.79 -1.22
C ILE A 144 4.52 -4.02 -0.72
N SER A 145 4.28 -2.90 -0.04
CA SER A 145 5.26 -2.25 0.83
C SER A 145 4.73 -2.29 2.25
N ILE A 146 5.45 -2.94 3.16
CA ILE A 146 5.11 -2.94 4.59
C ILE A 146 6.07 -2.02 5.34
N PRO A 147 5.58 -1.23 6.31
CA PRO A 147 6.46 -0.39 7.12
C PRO A 147 7.41 -1.27 7.94
N SER A 148 8.68 -0.88 7.97
CA SER A 148 9.77 -1.55 8.68
C SER A 148 10.19 -0.76 9.90
N THR A 149 10.04 -1.35 11.08
CA THR A 149 10.46 -0.74 12.35
C THR A 149 11.95 -0.95 12.58
N ILE A 150 12.50 -0.27 13.59
CA ILE A 150 13.83 -0.60 14.14
C ILE A 150 13.87 -1.92 14.90
N LEU A 151 12.71 -2.47 15.27
CA LEU A 151 12.59 -3.67 16.11
C LEU A 151 12.54 -4.95 15.28
N ASN A 152 12.14 -4.85 14.02
CA ASN A 152 11.98 -6.00 13.15
C ASN A 152 13.30 -6.41 12.51
N THR A 153 13.51 -7.72 12.37
CA THR A 153 14.57 -8.26 11.50
C THR A 153 14.06 -8.42 10.07
N THR A 154 14.95 -8.29 9.09
CA THR A 154 14.62 -8.52 7.68
C THR A 154 14.01 -9.91 7.43
N ALA A 155 14.54 -10.93 8.10
CA ALA A 155 14.01 -12.29 7.99
C ALA A 155 12.54 -12.38 8.42
N TYR A 156 12.19 -11.77 9.56
CA TYR A 156 10.81 -11.74 10.05
C TYR A 156 9.86 -11.04 9.06
N GLU A 157 10.28 -9.91 8.50
CA GLU A 157 9.47 -9.12 7.57
C GLU A 157 9.25 -9.86 6.24
N ILE A 158 10.30 -10.49 5.69
CA ILE A 158 10.20 -11.33 4.50
C ILE A 158 9.27 -12.51 4.75
N ILE A 159 9.43 -13.22 5.88
CA ILE A 159 8.57 -14.36 6.24
C ILE A 159 7.11 -13.90 6.37
N SER A 160 6.86 -12.74 6.96
CA SER A 160 5.50 -12.16 7.07
C SER A 160 4.86 -11.95 5.70
N ILE A 161 5.58 -11.32 4.75
CA ILE A 161 5.08 -11.13 3.38
C ILE A 161 4.86 -12.48 2.71
N MET A 162 5.83 -13.39 2.79
CA MET A 162 5.75 -14.71 2.17
C MET A 162 4.56 -15.53 2.70
N ASN A 163 4.26 -15.46 4.00
CA ASN A 163 3.10 -16.15 4.58
C ASN A 163 1.78 -15.59 4.04
N VAL A 164 1.68 -14.26 3.87
CA VAL A 164 0.48 -13.67 3.27
C VAL A 164 0.37 -14.01 1.78
N LEU A 165 1.47 -14.02 1.03
CA LEU A 165 1.44 -14.44 -0.37
C LEU A 165 1.04 -15.91 -0.49
N LYS A 166 1.61 -16.80 0.33
CA LYS A 166 1.26 -18.23 0.34
C LYS A 166 -0.22 -18.46 0.63
N SER A 167 -0.76 -17.84 1.68
CA SER A 167 -2.17 -18.04 2.04
C SER A 167 -3.08 -17.65 0.88
N HIS A 168 -2.76 -16.60 0.14
CA HIS A 168 -3.62 -16.14 -0.97
C HIS A 168 -3.36 -16.85 -2.31
N LEU A 169 -2.20 -17.49 -2.49
CA LEU A 169 -1.88 -18.28 -3.69
C LEU A 169 -2.33 -19.75 -3.56
N GLN A 170 -2.41 -20.30 -2.34
CA GLN A 170 -2.85 -21.68 -2.10
C GLN A 170 -4.36 -21.89 -2.24
N TYR A 171 -5.19 -20.85 -2.05
CA TYR A 171 -6.65 -20.92 -2.28
C TYR A 171 -7.06 -20.84 -3.77
N GLN A 172 -6.12 -21.06 -4.70
CA GLN A 172 -6.40 -21.12 -6.15
C GLN A 172 -6.15 -22.49 -6.77
N GLN A 173 -6.00 -23.55 -5.96
CA GLN A 173 -6.04 -24.94 -6.39
C GLN A 173 -7.38 -25.60 -6.04
#